data_AF-A0A2E8I8L5-F1
#
_entry.id   AF-A0A2E8I8L5-F1
#
_cell.length_a   1.000
_cell.length_b   1.000
_cell.length_c   1.000
_cell.angle_alpha   90.00
_cell.angle_beta   90.00
_cell.angle_gamma   90.00
#
_symmetry.space_group_name_H-M   'P 1'
#
loop_
_entity.id
_entity.type
_entity.pdbx_description
1 polymer ?
#
loop_
_entity_poly.entity_id
_entity_poly.type
_entity_poly.pdbx_seq_one_letter_code
_entity_poly.pdbx_strand_id
1 'polypeptide(L)' 'MSKTRVVVTGLGVCAPNGVGINAFTEALMQGKSGIRFFSELEKLKFSCQI' A
#
# COMPACT_ATOMS: atom_id res chain seq x y z
N MET A 1 0.96 -23.51 -30.41
CA MET A 1 0.63 -22.21 -29.78
C MET A 1 1.92 -21.58 -29.29
N SER A 2 2.22 -20.35 -29.73
CA SER A 2 3.36 -19.59 -29.23
C SER A 2 3.11 -19.16 -27.79
N LYS A 3 4.03 -19.47 -26.86
CA LYS A 3 3.91 -19.13 -25.45
C LYS A 3 4.28 -17.67 -25.26
N THR A 4 3.32 -16.82 -24.87
CA THR A 4 3.59 -15.41 -24.60
C THR A 4 4.57 -15.27 -23.45
N ARG A 5 5.71 -14.61 -23.71
CA ARG A 5 6.74 -14.32 -22.71
C ARG A 5 6.55 -12.90 -22.20
N VAL A 6 6.39 -12.77 -20.89
CA VAL A 6 6.25 -11.48 -20.22
C VAL A 6 7.49 -11.25 -19.36
N VAL A 7 8.04 -10.04 -19.42
CA VAL A 7 9.16 -9.61 -18.58
C VAL A 7 8.69 -8.43 -17.73
N VAL A 8 8.94 -8.51 -16.43
CA VAL A 8 8.74 -7.38 -15.51
C VAL A 8 10.08 -6.65 -15.38
N THR A 9 10.11 -5.39 -15.79
CA THR A 9 11.33 -4.57 -15.82
C THR A 9 11.54 -3.73 -14.56
N GLY A 10 10.52 -3.63 -13.71
CA GLY A 10 10.60 -2.90 -12.45
C GLY A 10 9.33 -3.08 -11.61
N LEU A 11 9.46 -2.81 -10.32
CA LEU A 11 8.37 -2.83 -9.36
C LEU A 11 8.49 -1.63 -8.43
N GLY A 12 7.38 -1.04 -8.06
CA GLY A 12 7.30 0.04 -7.08
C GLY A 12 6.04 -0.13 -6.24
N VAL A 13 6.09 0.34 -5.00
CA VAL A 13 4.96 0.24 -4.07
C VAL A 13 4.70 1.60 -3.43
N CYS A 14 3.43 2.00 -3.38
CA CYS A 14 2.96 3.16 -2.65
C CYS A 14 1.74 2.72 -1.84
N ALA A 15 1.96 2.37 -0.58
CA ALA A 15 0.91 1.91 0.32
C ALA A 15 1.00 2.65 1.67
N PRO A 16 -0.11 2.78 2.42
CA PRO A 16 -0.12 3.49 3.70
C PRO A 16 0.78 2.87 4.77
N ASN A 17 1.17 1.60 4.62
CA ASN A 17 2.11 0.90 5.50
C ASN A 17 3.57 0.93 5.01
N GLY A 18 3.86 1.40 3.79
CA GLY A 18 5.22 1.51 3.25
C GLY A 18 5.26 2.03 1.81
N VAL A 19 6.19 2.96 1.55
CA VAL A 19 6.50 3.46 0.20
C VAL A 19 7.87 2.91 -0.21
N GLY A 20 7.94 2.32 -1.40
CA GLY A 20 9.09 1.56 -1.88
C GLY A 20 9.05 0.09 -1.44
N ILE A 21 9.79 -0.75 -2.16
CA ILE A 21 9.80 -2.21 -1.97
C ILE A 21 10.24 -2.55 -0.54
N ASN A 22 11.35 -2.00 -0.06
CA ASN A 22 11.92 -2.36 1.23
C ASN A 22 10.96 -2.09 2.40
N ALA A 23 10.44 -0.85 2.49
CA ALA A 23 9.54 -0.45 3.56
C ALA A 23 8.23 -1.27 3.55
N PHE A 24 7.69 -1.54 2.35
CA PHE A 24 6.49 -2.35 2.22
C PHE A 24 6.74 -3.82 2.58
N THR A 25 7.85 -4.42 2.15
CA THR A 25 8.22 -5.80 2.47
C THR A 25 8.38 -6.00 3.96
N GLU A 26 9.09 -5.11 4.64
CA GLU A 26 9.23 -5.16 6.11
C GLU A 26 7.88 -5.05 6.81
N ALA A 27 7.04 -4.10 6.39
CA ALA A 27 5.71 -3.90 6.94
C ALA A 27 4.82 -5.15 6.77
N LEU A 28 4.88 -5.80 5.60
CA LEU A 28 4.16 -7.05 5.35
C LEU A 28 4.64 -8.18 6.26
N MET A 29 5.96 -8.39 6.37
CA MET A 29 6.54 -9.45 7.21
C MET A 29 6.20 -9.27 8.69
N GLN A 30 6.09 -8.02 9.15
CA GLN A 30 5.73 -7.68 10.52
C GLN A 30 4.21 -7.65 10.75
N GLY A 31 3.38 -7.85 9.73
CA GLY A 31 1.92 -7.75 9.83
C GLY A 31 1.43 -6.33 10.14
N LYS A 32 2.22 -5.30 9.79
CA LYS A 32 1.89 -3.90 10.07
C LYS A 32 0.81 -3.40 9.12
N SER A 33 -0.35 -3.07 9.68
CA SER A 33 -1.44 -2.42 8.94
C SER A 33 -1.15 -0.94 8.71
N GLY A 34 -1.59 -0.44 7.56
CA GLY A 34 -1.55 0.99 7.22
C GLY A 34 -2.84 1.74 7.52
N ILE A 35 -3.88 0.99 7.92
CA ILE A 35 -5.20 1.52 8.30
C ILE A 35 -5.05 2.29 9.61
N ARG A 36 -5.46 3.56 9.60
CA ARG A 36 -5.44 4.42 10.77
C ARG A 36 -6.57 5.42 10.70
N PHE A 37 -6.97 5.94 11.85
CA PHE A 37 -7.95 7.01 11.93
C PHE A 37 -7.34 8.36 11.54
N PHE A 38 -8.08 9.15 10.77
CA PHE A 38 -7.71 10.51 10.39
C PHE A 38 -8.68 11.51 11.01
N SER A 39 -8.27 12.12 12.13
CA SER A 39 -9.09 13.10 12.87
C SER A 39 -9.55 14.31 12.05
N GLU A 40 -8.83 14.65 10.98
CA GLU A 40 -9.21 15.71 10.06
C GLU A 40 -10.46 15.36 9.25
N LEU A 41 -10.60 14.09 8.85
CA LEU A 41 -11.77 13.61 8.09
C LEU A 41 -13.04 13.63 8.94
N GLU A 42 -12.91 13.34 10.24
CA GLU A 42 -14.00 13.48 11.20
C GLU A 42 -14.45 14.95 11.33
N LYS A 43 -13.51 15.89 11.50
CA LYS A 43 -13.81 17.33 11.59
C LYS A 43 -14.56 17.84 10.36
N LEU A 44 -14.25 17.26 9.20
CA LEU A 44 -14.90 17.57 7.93
C LEU A 44 -16.21 16.81 7.71
N LYS A 45 -16.66 16.00 8.68
CA LYS A 45 -17.90 15.21 8.67
C LYS A 45 -17.98 14.18 7.53
N PHE A 46 -16.83 13.61 7.13
CA PHE A 46 -16.82 12.48 6.21
C PHE A 46 -17.35 11.21 6.89
N SER A 47 -18.07 10.39 6.12
CA SER A 47 -18.59 9.09 6.57
C SER A 47 -17.49 8.03 6.73
N CYS A 48 -16.40 8.14 5.97
CA CYS A 48 -15.19 7.32 6.11
C CYS A 48 -14.05 8.19 6.65
N GLN A 49 -13.41 7.73 7.72
CA GLN A 49 -12.40 8.47 8.48
C GLN A 49 -11.08 7.67 8.63
N ILE A 50 -10.94 6.68 7.75
CA ILE A 50 -9.77 5.83 7.54
C ILE A 50 -9.03 6.31 6.29
#